data_AF-A0A6N2KMV2-F1
#
_entry.id   AF-A0A6N2KMV2-F1
#
_cell.length_a   1.000
_cell.length_b   1.000
_cell.length_c   1.000
_cell.angle_alpha   90.00
_cell.angle_beta   90.00
_cell.angle_gamma   90.00
#
_symmetry.space_group_name_H-M   'P 1'
#
loop_
_entity.id
_entity.type
_entity.pdbx_description
1 polymer ?
#
loop_
_entity_poly.entity_id
_entity_poly.type
_entity_poly.pdbx_seq_one_letter_code
_entity_poly.pdbx_strand_id
1 'polypeptide(L)'
;MGCQEQQLIEKVCDIYDKLSRLENLNPSKQVNSLFAQLVQTCMSQCHVDITELNERDQAMRSNAKAIQLVSSDSELSKRMFFHTADIMNVSSSFKQYEVVFLAALVGMDKEEKVRVIKHLSGHMAHGALLLLRSANGARAFLYPFIDPCHDLQGFEVLSVFHPRDDLINSVIIARKNSQG
;
A
#
# COMPACT_ATOMS: atom_id res chain seq x y z
N MET A 1 -29.45 -11.97 0.31
CA MET A 1 -28.10 -11.39 0.16
C MET A 1 -28.08 -9.87 0.03
N GLY A 2 -29.20 -9.14 -0.14
CA GLY A 2 -29.18 -7.69 -0.40
C GLY A 2 -29.28 -6.73 0.80
N CYS A 3 -29.37 -7.19 2.05
CA CYS A 3 -29.62 -6.29 3.20
C CYS A 3 -28.35 -5.57 3.72
N GLN A 4 -27.19 -6.24 3.71
CA GLN A 4 -25.94 -5.68 4.25
C GLN A 4 -25.25 -4.68 3.31
N GLU A 5 -25.31 -4.91 2.00
CA GLU A 5 -24.79 -3.94 1.00
C GLU A 5 -25.63 -2.67 0.98
N GLN A 6 -26.96 -2.78 1.04
CA GLN A 6 -27.86 -1.64 1.11
C GLN A 6 -27.56 -0.76 2.34
N GLN A 7 -27.35 -1.39 3.50
CA GLN A 7 -26.98 -0.70 4.74
C GLN A 7 -25.58 -0.05 4.67
N LEU A 8 -24.65 -0.60 3.89
CA LEU A 8 -23.36 0.04 3.63
C LEU A 8 -23.56 1.33 2.85
N ILE A 9 -24.29 1.22 1.74
CA ILE A 9 -24.51 2.32 0.81
C ILE A 9 -25.21 3.46 1.56
N GLU A 10 -26.24 3.16 2.33
CA GLU A 10 -26.94 4.15 3.17
C GLU A 10 -25.99 4.85 4.17
N LYS A 11 -25.12 4.10 4.86
CA LYS A 11 -24.15 4.69 5.80
C LYS A 11 -23.10 5.54 5.11
N VAL A 12 -22.58 5.09 3.97
CA VAL A 12 -21.58 5.85 3.20
C VAL A 12 -22.20 7.15 2.66
N CYS A 13 -23.43 7.09 2.14
CA CYS A 13 -24.17 8.27 1.69
C CYS A 13 -24.45 9.24 2.85
N ASP A 14 -24.88 8.76 4.02
CA ASP A 14 -25.12 9.60 5.20
C ASP A 14 -23.83 10.30 5.70
N ILE A 15 -22.70 9.60 5.71
CA ILE A 15 -21.41 10.21 6.07
C ILE A 15 -21.00 11.27 5.04
N TYR A 16 -21.18 11.00 3.74
CA TYR A 16 -20.92 11.98 2.68
C TYR A 16 -21.80 13.23 2.82
N ASP A 17 -23.10 13.06 3.08
CA ASP A 17 -24.03 14.18 3.28
C ASP A 17 -23.65 15.01 4.51
N LYS A 18 -23.16 14.37 5.57
CA LYS A 18 -22.66 15.07 6.77
C LYS A 18 -21.38 15.84 6.49
N LEU A 19 -20.45 15.27 5.72
CA LEU A 19 -19.19 15.92 5.34
C LEU A 19 -19.43 17.10 4.39
N SER A 20 -20.36 16.96 3.43
CA SER A 20 -20.65 18.00 2.44
C SER A 20 -21.36 19.23 3.01
N ARG A 21 -21.96 19.11 4.21
CA ARG A 21 -22.59 20.22 4.94
C ARG A 21 -21.62 21.03 5.80
N LEU A 22 -20.37 20.60 5.94
CA LEU A 22 -19.37 21.33 6.70
C LEU A 22 -18.84 22.49 5.87
N GLU A 23 -18.62 23.65 6.51
CA GLU A 23 -18.03 24.82 5.84
C GLU A 23 -16.62 24.53 5.28
N ASN A 24 -15.86 23.67 5.96
CA ASN A 24 -14.55 23.20 5.51
C ASN A 24 -14.24 21.82 6.11
N LEU A 25 -13.28 21.12 5.49
CA LEU A 25 -12.81 19.80 5.92
C LEU A 25 -11.52 19.87 6.75
N ASN A 26 -11.23 21.02 7.38
CA ASN A 26 -10.03 21.15 8.19
C ASN A 26 -10.07 20.18 9.38
N PRO A 27 -8.91 19.69 9.85
CA PRO A 27 -8.85 18.76 10.98
C PRO A 27 -9.60 19.28 12.21
N SER A 28 -10.65 18.56 12.60
CA SER A 28 -11.48 18.88 13.74
C SER A 28 -12.03 17.59 14.35
N LYS A 29 -12.50 17.65 15.60
CA LYS A 29 -13.11 16.48 16.25
C LYS A 29 -14.28 15.91 15.42
N GLN A 30 -15.06 16.77 14.79
CA GLN A 30 -16.21 16.38 13.98
C GLN A 30 -15.77 15.70 12.67
N VAL A 31 -14.86 16.32 11.92
CA VAL A 31 -14.33 15.76 10.66
C VAL A 31 -13.64 14.41 10.91
N ASN A 32 -12.77 14.35 11.93
CA ASN A 32 -12.05 13.12 12.28
C ASN A 32 -13.01 12.01 12.71
N SER A 33 -14.10 12.32 13.41
CA SER A 33 -15.11 11.34 13.79
C SER A 33 -15.87 10.79 12.59
N LEU A 34 -16.23 11.63 11.62
CA LEU A 34 -16.91 11.19 10.39
C LEU A 34 -16.01 10.30 9.54
N PHE A 35 -14.74 10.65 9.39
CA PHE A 35 -13.77 9.79 8.70
C PHE A 35 -13.50 8.48 9.46
N ALA A 36 -13.40 8.51 10.78
CA ALA A 36 -13.26 7.29 11.58
C ALA A 36 -14.48 6.37 11.45
N GLN A 37 -15.69 6.93 11.40
CA GLN A 37 -16.92 6.18 11.15
C GLN A 37 -16.94 5.57 9.74
N LEU A 38 -16.44 6.30 8.73
CA LEU A 38 -16.32 5.78 7.37
C LEU A 38 -15.37 4.59 7.32
N VAL A 39 -14.18 4.73 7.91
CA VAL A 39 -13.18 3.66 8.00
C VAL A 39 -13.77 2.46 8.74
N GLN A 40 -14.39 2.66 9.91
CA GLN A 40 -15.02 1.58 10.67
C GLN A 40 -16.12 0.87 9.87
N THR A 41 -16.94 1.64 9.15
CA THR A 41 -18.01 1.10 8.31
C THR A 41 -17.44 0.22 7.19
N CYS A 42 -16.38 0.67 6.52
CA CYS A 42 -15.69 -0.12 5.51
C CYS A 42 -14.96 -1.35 6.07
N MET A 43 -14.48 -1.31 7.31
CA MET A 43 -13.83 -2.46 7.97
C MET A 43 -14.82 -3.48 8.54
N SER A 44 -16.01 -3.03 8.97
CA SER A 44 -17.01 -3.86 9.65
C SER A 44 -17.74 -4.89 8.76
N GLN A 45 -17.55 -4.83 7.43
CA GLN A 45 -18.29 -5.68 6.49
C GLN A 45 -17.61 -7.00 6.11
N CYS A 46 -16.55 -7.41 6.81
CA CYS A 46 -16.06 -8.78 6.71
C CYS A 46 -16.58 -9.61 7.89
N HIS A 47 -17.62 -10.40 7.65
CA HIS A 47 -18.03 -11.52 8.53
C HIS A 47 -17.05 -12.71 8.48
N VAL A 48 -16.03 -12.62 7.62
CA VAL A 48 -14.88 -13.52 7.68
C VAL A 48 -13.92 -12.88 8.67
N ASP A 49 -13.68 -13.54 9.80
CA ASP A 49 -12.53 -13.18 10.62
C ASP A 49 -11.28 -13.51 9.82
N ILE A 50 -10.80 -12.51 9.08
CA ILE A 50 -9.63 -12.66 8.22
C ILE A 50 -8.43 -13.06 9.09
N THR A 51 -8.43 -12.72 10.38
CA THR A 51 -7.34 -13.05 11.32
C THR A 51 -7.27 -14.53 11.69
N GLU A 52 -8.35 -15.31 11.49
CA GLU A 52 -8.33 -16.78 11.68
C GLU A 52 -7.76 -17.52 10.46
N LEU A 53 -7.70 -16.86 9.30
CA LEU A 53 -7.08 -17.42 8.09
C LEU A 53 -5.58 -17.18 8.13
N ASN A 54 -4.82 -18.18 7.70
CA ASN A 54 -3.39 -17.98 7.49
C ASN A 54 -3.16 -16.89 6.41
N GLU A 55 -2.04 -16.17 6.51
CA GLU A 55 -1.72 -15.02 5.65
C GLU A 55 -1.78 -15.35 4.15
N ARG A 56 -1.45 -16.59 3.78
CA ARG A 56 -1.49 -17.07 2.40
C ARG A 56 -2.92 -17.11 1.85
N ASP A 57 -3.88 -17.60 2.61
CA ASP A 57 -5.29 -17.66 2.21
C ASP A 57 -5.89 -16.26 2.09
N GLN A 58 -5.51 -15.33 2.98
CA GLN A 58 -5.88 -13.92 2.88
C GLN A 58 -5.33 -13.27 1.61
N ALA A 59 -4.06 -13.53 1.27
CA ALA A 59 -3.41 -13.04 0.07
C ALA A 59 -4.06 -13.61 -1.21
N MET A 60 -4.38 -14.91 -1.23
CA MET A 60 -5.10 -15.55 -2.33
C MET A 60 -6.47 -14.91 -2.57
N ARG A 61 -7.24 -14.66 -1.51
CA ARG A 61 -8.55 -14.00 -1.61
C ARG A 61 -8.44 -12.56 -2.10
N SER A 62 -7.43 -11.83 -1.63
CA SER A 62 -7.18 -10.45 -2.06
C SER A 62 -6.84 -10.38 -3.55
N ASN A 63 -5.97 -11.28 -4.03
CA ASN A 63 -5.66 -11.40 -5.45
C ASN A 63 -6.86 -11.84 -6.29
N ALA A 64 -7.70 -12.76 -5.80
CA ALA A 64 -8.92 -13.16 -6.51
C ALA A 64 -9.89 -11.98 -6.71
N LYS A 65 -10.09 -11.14 -5.68
CA LYS A 65 -10.88 -9.91 -5.79
C LYS A 65 -10.25 -8.93 -6.77
N ALA A 66 -8.93 -8.75 -6.74
CA ALA A 66 -8.24 -7.85 -7.65
C ALA A 66 -8.35 -8.32 -9.12
N ILE A 67 -8.23 -9.63 -9.38
CA ILE A 67 -8.50 -10.22 -10.70
C ILE A 67 -9.93 -9.95 -11.13
N GLN A 68 -10.92 -10.13 -10.25
CA GLN A 68 -12.33 -9.87 -10.56
C GLN A 68 -12.61 -8.39 -10.86
N LEU A 69 -11.96 -7.47 -10.16
CA LEU A 69 -12.10 -6.03 -10.42
C LEU A 69 -11.54 -5.63 -11.78
N VAL A 70 -10.49 -6.34 -12.23
CA VAL A 70 -9.80 -6.03 -13.48
C VAL A 70 -10.43 -6.78 -14.66
N SER A 71 -11.07 -7.93 -14.42
CA SER A 71 -11.61 -8.78 -15.48
C SER A 71 -12.76 -8.15 -16.26
N SER A 72 -13.43 -7.14 -15.69
CA SER A 72 -14.46 -6.37 -16.40
C SER A 72 -13.89 -5.50 -17.53
N ASP A 73 -12.59 -5.21 -17.51
CA ASP A 73 -11.89 -4.43 -18.55
C ASP A 73 -10.95 -5.35 -19.37
N SER A 74 -11.27 -5.50 -20.66
CA SER A 74 -10.56 -6.40 -21.56
C SER A 74 -9.12 -5.98 -21.87
N GLU A 75 -8.78 -4.69 -21.73
CA GLU A 75 -7.45 -4.18 -22.03
C GLU A 75 -6.58 -4.10 -20.78
N LEU A 76 -7.18 -3.86 -19.61
CA LEU A 76 -6.48 -3.89 -18.34
C LEU A 76 -6.12 -5.33 -17.93
N SER A 77 -7.03 -6.28 -18.12
CA SER A 77 -6.81 -7.70 -17.79
C SER A 77 -5.67 -8.36 -18.58
N LYS A 78 -5.36 -7.87 -19.78
CA LYS A 78 -4.21 -8.34 -20.58
C LYS A 78 -2.86 -7.80 -20.09
N ARG A 79 -2.88 -6.72 -19.29
CA ARG A 79 -1.67 -5.97 -18.88
C ARG A 79 -1.38 -6.03 -17.39
N MET A 80 -2.34 -6.47 -16.57
CA MET A 80 -2.20 -6.53 -15.11
C MET A 80 -2.31 -7.97 -14.63
N PHE A 81 -1.22 -8.47 -14.06
CA PHE A 81 -1.09 -9.84 -13.57
C PHE A 81 -0.93 -9.86 -12.05
N PHE A 82 -1.54 -10.85 -11.40
CA PHE A 82 -1.55 -10.99 -9.95
C PHE A 82 -0.87 -12.29 -9.54
N HIS A 83 0.06 -12.21 -8.59
CA HIS A 83 0.81 -13.36 -8.10
C HIS A 83 0.70 -13.44 -6.58
N THR A 84 0.40 -14.63 -6.06
CA THR A 84 0.42 -14.90 -4.61
C THR A 84 1.74 -15.58 -4.25
N ALA A 85 2.68 -14.82 -3.70
CA ALA A 85 3.96 -15.32 -3.25
C ALA A 85 4.50 -14.46 -2.10
N ASP A 86 5.29 -15.06 -1.22
CA ASP A 86 6.17 -14.32 -0.34
C ASP A 86 7.30 -13.73 -1.18
N ILE A 87 7.49 -12.41 -1.08
CA ILE A 87 8.48 -11.64 -1.82
C ILE A 87 9.90 -12.18 -1.61
N MET A 88 10.20 -12.72 -0.43
CA MET A 88 11.50 -13.29 -0.09
C MET A 88 11.83 -14.55 -0.89
N ASN A 89 10.81 -15.25 -1.43
CA ASN A 89 10.98 -16.42 -2.27
C ASN A 89 11.00 -16.10 -3.77
N VAL A 90 10.75 -14.84 -4.14
CA VAL A 90 10.79 -14.36 -5.53
C VAL A 90 12.18 -13.81 -5.82
N SER A 91 12.83 -14.19 -6.92
CA SER A 91 14.21 -13.80 -7.19
C SER A 91 14.42 -13.35 -8.63
N SER A 92 14.69 -14.28 -9.55
CA SER A 92 15.07 -13.99 -10.94
C SER A 92 14.04 -13.17 -11.72
N SER A 93 12.76 -13.26 -11.38
CA SER A 93 11.69 -12.49 -12.02
C SER A 93 11.83 -10.98 -11.83
N PHE A 94 12.55 -10.49 -10.81
CA PHE A 94 12.75 -9.05 -10.64
C PHE A 94 13.60 -8.41 -11.76
N LYS A 95 14.40 -9.21 -12.47
CA LYS A 95 15.25 -8.71 -13.56
C LYS A 95 14.46 -8.29 -14.81
N GLN A 96 13.21 -8.73 -14.93
CA GLN A 96 12.37 -8.39 -16.08
C GLN A 96 11.62 -7.06 -15.91
N TYR A 97 11.69 -6.44 -14.71
CA TYR A 97 10.98 -5.21 -14.39
C TYR A 97 11.94 -4.02 -14.34
N GLU A 98 11.61 -2.97 -15.09
CA GLU A 98 12.36 -1.71 -15.10
C GLU A 98 12.07 -0.86 -13.86
N VAL A 99 10.88 -1.02 -13.28
CA VAL A 99 10.43 -0.29 -12.08
C VAL A 99 9.72 -1.24 -11.12
N VAL A 100 10.07 -1.16 -9.84
CA VAL A 100 9.42 -1.89 -8.74
C VAL A 100 8.82 -0.88 -7.76
N PHE A 101 7.53 -1.04 -7.47
CA PHE A 101 6.81 -0.23 -6.49
C PHE A 101 6.65 -1.00 -5.18
N LEU A 102 7.28 -0.52 -4.11
CA LEU A 102 7.14 -1.08 -2.76
C LEU A 102 6.05 -0.33 -1.99
N ALA A 103 4.95 -1.03 -1.69
CA ALA A 103 3.82 -0.45 -0.99
C ALA A 103 4.17 -0.04 0.46
N ALA A 104 3.34 0.80 1.07
CA ALA A 104 3.61 1.37 2.38
C ALA A 104 3.67 0.32 3.50
N LEU A 105 2.81 -0.69 3.42
CA LEU A 105 2.62 -1.75 4.42
C LEU A 105 3.44 -3.03 4.14
N VAL A 106 4.45 -2.96 3.26
CA VAL A 106 5.39 -4.08 3.13
C VAL A 106 6.42 -3.97 4.24
N GLY A 107 6.54 -5.04 5.03
CA GLY A 107 7.30 -5.04 6.27
C GLY A 107 6.56 -4.24 7.34
N MET A 108 5.92 -4.94 8.29
CA MET A 108 5.10 -4.28 9.32
C MET A 108 5.95 -3.48 10.32
N ASP A 109 7.24 -3.81 10.40
CA ASP A 109 8.26 -3.05 11.11
C ASP A 109 9.41 -2.61 10.17
N LYS A 110 10.31 -1.79 10.72
CA LYS A 110 11.44 -1.25 9.96
C LYS A 110 12.37 -2.35 9.50
N GLU A 111 12.72 -3.26 10.39
CA GLU A 111 13.68 -4.34 10.16
C GLU A 111 13.23 -5.25 9.03
N GLU A 112 11.96 -5.65 9.03
CA GLU A 112 11.34 -6.45 7.98
C GLU A 112 11.34 -5.72 6.65
N LYS A 113 10.98 -4.43 6.64
CA LYS A 113 11.00 -3.63 5.42
C LYS A 113 12.40 -3.49 4.84
N VAL A 114 13.41 -3.26 5.68
CA VAL A 114 14.81 -3.23 5.26
C VAL A 114 15.27 -4.58 4.72
N ARG A 115 14.84 -5.70 5.30
CA ARG A 115 15.12 -7.05 4.75
C ARG A 115 14.56 -7.22 3.34
N VAL A 116 13.32 -6.76 3.10
CA VAL A 116 12.72 -6.80 1.77
C VAL A 116 13.48 -5.90 0.79
N ILE A 117 13.84 -4.69 1.19
CA ILE A 117 14.65 -3.76 0.36
C ILE A 117 15.99 -4.41 -0.02
N LYS A 118 16.68 -5.03 0.93
CA LYS A 118 17.94 -5.74 0.69
C LYS A 118 17.75 -6.93 -0.26
N HIS A 119 16.64 -7.65 -0.13
CA HIS A 119 16.29 -8.74 -1.04
C HIS A 119 16.07 -8.22 -2.48
N LEU A 120 15.37 -7.11 -2.64
CA LEU A 120 15.18 -6.44 -3.93
C LEU A 120 16.51 -5.96 -4.52
N SER A 121 17.39 -5.37 -3.71
CA SER A 121 18.70 -4.91 -4.17
C SER A 121 19.55 -6.05 -4.71
N GLY A 122 19.42 -7.27 -4.19
CA GLY A 122 20.09 -8.47 -4.72
C GLY A 122 19.54 -8.95 -6.07
N HIS A 123 18.26 -8.75 -6.36
CA HIS A 123 17.57 -9.46 -7.44
C HIS A 123 17.06 -8.59 -8.59
N MET A 124 16.83 -7.30 -8.40
CA MET A 124 16.41 -6.38 -9.48
C MET A 124 17.47 -6.27 -10.59
N ALA A 125 17.08 -5.81 -11.79
CA ALA A 125 18.04 -5.47 -12.84
C ALA A 125 18.88 -4.23 -12.46
N HIS A 126 20.14 -4.19 -12.91
CA HIS A 126 20.98 -2.99 -12.76
C HIS A 126 20.32 -1.81 -13.45
N GLY A 127 20.32 -0.63 -12.81
CA GLY A 127 19.68 0.56 -13.36
C GLY A 127 18.15 0.60 -13.21
N ALA A 128 17.50 -0.49 -12.76
CA ALA A 128 16.06 -0.48 -12.48
C ALA A 128 15.72 0.45 -11.30
N LEU A 129 14.51 1.00 -11.32
CA LEU A 129 14.03 1.93 -10.30
C LEU A 129 13.25 1.21 -9.20
N LEU A 130 13.53 1.57 -7.96
CA LEU A 130 12.71 1.25 -6.80
C LEU A 130 11.99 2.51 -6.35
N LEU A 131 10.66 2.49 -6.38
CA LEU A 131 9.83 3.50 -5.74
C LEU A 131 9.23 2.89 -4.49
N LEU A 132 9.59 3.41 -3.31
CA LEU A 132 9.02 2.94 -2.05
C LEU A 132 8.28 4.04 -1.31
N ARG A 133 7.21 3.64 -0.63
CA ARG A 133 6.52 4.50 0.33
C ARG A 133 7.20 4.40 1.69
N SER A 134 7.45 5.54 2.32
CA SER A 134 8.02 5.67 3.66
C SER A 134 7.20 6.67 4.49
N ALA A 135 7.63 6.96 5.72
CA ALA A 135 7.07 8.00 6.58
C ALA A 135 8.09 9.11 6.81
N ASN A 136 7.70 10.19 7.50
CA ASN A 136 8.63 11.20 7.99
C ASN A 136 8.06 11.90 9.23
N GLY A 137 8.92 12.28 10.17
CA GLY A 137 8.51 12.91 11.43
C GLY A 137 7.48 12.08 12.20
N ALA A 138 6.45 12.74 12.75
CA ALA A 138 5.39 12.07 13.52
C ALA A 138 4.61 11.02 12.71
N ARG A 139 4.64 11.05 11.37
CA ARG A 139 3.97 10.03 10.55
C ARG A 139 4.64 8.66 10.65
N ALA A 140 5.87 8.59 11.20
CA ALA A 140 6.54 7.33 11.50
C ALA A 140 5.82 6.49 12.56
N PHE A 141 4.87 7.06 13.31
CA PHE A 141 3.96 6.28 14.17
C PHE A 141 2.98 5.40 13.36
N LEU A 142 2.75 5.71 12.07
CA LEU A 142 1.79 5.01 11.23
C LEU A 142 2.46 4.01 10.29
N TYR A 143 3.67 4.31 9.82
CA TYR A 143 4.41 3.48 8.87
C TYR A 143 5.91 3.52 9.13
N PRO A 144 6.66 2.46 8.80
CA PRO A 144 8.11 2.44 8.99
C PRO A 144 8.82 3.55 8.20
N PHE A 145 9.61 4.34 8.92
CA PHE A 145 10.57 5.28 8.34
C PHE A 145 11.75 4.52 7.75
N ILE A 146 12.15 4.91 6.54
CA ILE A 146 13.32 4.40 5.83
C ILE A 146 14.30 5.55 5.70
N ASP A 147 15.47 5.39 6.29
CA ASP A 147 16.58 6.33 6.20
C ASP A 147 17.28 6.14 4.84
N PRO A 148 17.26 7.15 3.95
CA PRO A 148 17.90 7.05 2.64
C PRO A 148 19.40 6.76 2.69
N CYS A 149 20.10 7.11 3.77
CA CYS A 149 21.54 6.93 3.91
C CYS A 149 21.93 5.52 4.37
N HIS A 150 21.11 4.90 5.23
CA HIS A 150 21.49 3.67 5.93
C HIS A 150 20.69 2.44 5.47
N ASP A 151 19.43 2.64 5.09
CA ASP A 151 18.48 1.54 4.87
C ASP A 151 18.33 1.15 3.39
N LEU A 152 18.88 1.94 2.46
CA LEU A 152 18.80 1.73 1.00
C LEU A 152 20.12 1.23 0.39
N GLN A 153 20.86 0.39 1.11
CA GLN A 153 22.11 -0.19 0.62
C GLN A 153 21.91 -0.96 -0.71
N GLY A 154 22.76 -0.69 -1.69
CA GLY A 154 22.64 -1.24 -3.04
C GLY A 154 21.80 -0.38 -4.00
N PHE A 155 21.27 0.74 -3.53
CA PHE A 155 20.57 1.72 -4.35
C PHE A 155 21.21 3.11 -4.27
N GLU A 156 21.12 3.86 -5.36
CA GLU A 156 21.41 5.28 -5.48
C GLU A 156 20.09 6.04 -5.28
N VAL A 157 19.97 6.82 -4.21
CA VAL A 157 18.77 7.63 -3.97
C VAL A 157 18.75 8.80 -4.94
N LEU A 158 17.71 8.87 -5.78
CA LEU A 158 17.55 9.93 -6.77
C LEU A 158 16.74 11.10 -6.23
N SER A 159 15.68 10.80 -5.48
CA SER A 159 14.78 11.82 -4.93
C SER A 159 14.03 11.30 -3.71
N VAL A 160 13.76 12.21 -2.79
CA VAL A 160 12.92 11.98 -1.61
C VAL A 160 11.86 13.07 -1.57
N PHE A 161 10.61 12.67 -1.53
CA PHE A 161 9.48 13.59 -1.42
C PHE A 161 8.72 13.38 -0.12
N HIS A 162 8.64 14.44 0.68
CA HIS A 162 7.85 14.50 1.89
C HIS A 162 6.63 15.38 1.65
N PRO A 163 5.42 14.81 1.50
CA PRO A 163 4.21 15.60 1.36
C PRO A 163 4.00 16.51 2.57
N ARG A 164 3.55 17.76 2.32
CA ARG A 164 3.25 18.75 3.35
C ARG A 164 1.75 18.90 3.61
N ASP A 165 0.94 18.17 2.88
CA ASP A 165 -0.52 18.11 2.95
C ASP A 165 -0.98 16.85 3.72
N ASP A 166 -2.24 16.48 3.55
CA ASP A 166 -2.87 15.31 4.19
C ASP A 166 -2.35 13.97 3.67
N LEU A 167 -1.49 13.95 2.63
CA LEU A 167 -0.85 12.74 2.18
C LEU A 167 0.15 12.26 3.24
N ILE A 168 -0.07 11.06 3.78
CA ILE A 168 0.72 10.55 4.90
C ILE A 168 2.09 10.04 4.42
N ASN A 169 2.11 9.31 3.30
CA ASN A 169 3.29 8.56 2.88
C ASN A 169 4.29 9.45 2.13
N SER A 170 5.52 9.48 2.62
CA SER A 170 6.67 9.96 1.85
C SER A 170 6.99 8.98 0.72
N VAL A 171 7.60 9.48 -0.35
CA VAL A 171 8.03 8.65 -1.48
C VAL A 171 9.54 8.80 -1.65
N ILE A 172 10.22 7.67 -1.79
CA ILE A 172 11.64 7.63 -2.14
C ILE A 172 11.77 6.95 -3.49
N ILE A 173 12.50 7.58 -4.40
CA ILE A 173 12.88 7.01 -5.70
C ILE A 173 14.37 6.73 -5.64
N ALA A 174 14.73 5.46 -5.86
CA ALA A 174 16.12 5.02 -5.86
C ALA A 174 16.40 4.13 -7.07
N ARG A 175 17.63 4.15 -7.58
CA ARG A 175 18.07 3.35 -8.71
C ARG A 175 18.95 2.21 -8.22
N LYS A 176 18.77 0.98 -8.70
CA LYS A 176 19.69 -0.11 -8.37
C LYS A 176 21.08 0.22 -8.93
N ASN A 177 22.08 0.21 -8.05
CA ASN A 177 23.46 0.50 -8.40
C ASN A 177 23.96 -0.46 -9.48
N SER A 178 24.77 0.03 -10.41
CA SER A 178 25.36 -0.75 -11.49
C SER A 178 26.55 -1.62 -11.08
N GLN A 179 26.92 -1.65 -9.79
CA GLN A 179 28.07 -2.39 -9.30
C GLN A 179 27.79 -3.14 -7.99
N GLY A 180 28.08 -4.44 -8.05
CA GLY A 180 28.35 -5.41 -7.00
C GLY A 180 29.16 -6.53 -7.64
#